data_AF-A0A6L8RPH1-F1
#
_entry.id   AF-A0A6L8RPH1-F1
#
_cell.length_a   1.000
_cell.length_b   1.000
_cell.length_c   1.000
_cell.angle_alpha   90.00
_cell.angle_beta   90.00
_cell.angle_gamma   90.00
#
_symmetry.space_group_name_H-M   'P 1'
#
loop_
_entity.id
_entity.type
_entity.pdbx_description
1 polymer ?
#
loop_
_entity_poly.entity_id
_entity_poly.type
_entity_poly.pdbx_seq_one_letter_code
_entity_poly.pdbx_strand_id
1 'polypeptide(L)'
;MERTDERYGRYVAILEEELVAAMGCTEPIAIALAAARARELLGAEPARVEVEASGSIIKNAKSVVVPHTGGLKGIEAAAAAGIVAGRAERSLEVIAEVSPEEIAGIAAYVERASIAVERAASELDFDIVVRVFSDAEAQAADAEADACASPARSALVRIADFHTNIVREERDGEVLRDVAVPSEGGSADGMTDRGVLSMEGIWDFAMTVELDDVRDLLDRQIACNGAIVDEGLAGDWGANIGSVMLGAYGDDVKVRACACAAAASDARMSGCELPVVINSGSGNQGITVSVPLIVYARHLGSSDEQLYRALVLSNLVAIHQKTGIGRLSAFCGAVCAGAAAGAGIAYLDGGGYCEACHAVVNALSIVAGMVCDGAKPSCAGKIAFSVNAGILGYVMYRDGQQFYGGDGIVKKGVENTIDSIARLGRDGMRATNDEIIRIMLGA
;
A
#
# COMPACT_ATOMS: atom_id res chain seq x y z
N MET A 1 25.74 7.90 -10.46
CA MET A 1 25.09 7.31 -11.64
C MET A 1 24.96 8.38 -12.70
N GLU A 2 25.63 8.24 -13.82
CA GLU A 2 25.51 9.20 -14.93
C GLU A 2 24.12 9.10 -15.57
N ARG A 3 23.57 10.21 -16.05
CA ARG A 3 22.24 10.25 -16.70
C ARG A 3 22.16 9.41 -17.98
N THR A 4 23.30 9.08 -18.58
CA THR A 4 23.44 8.19 -19.74
C THR A 4 23.46 6.70 -19.39
N ASP A 5 23.56 6.34 -18.11
CA ASP A 5 23.44 4.95 -17.65
C ASP A 5 21.98 4.49 -17.79
N GLU A 6 21.74 3.35 -18.44
CA GLU A 6 20.39 2.79 -18.61
C GLU A 6 19.67 2.57 -17.26
N ARG A 7 20.42 2.34 -16.17
CA ARG A 7 19.87 2.21 -14.82
C ARG A 7 19.22 3.50 -14.33
N TYR A 8 19.72 4.67 -14.75
CA TYR A 8 19.16 5.96 -14.34
C TYR A 8 17.69 6.07 -14.71
N GLY A 9 17.37 5.84 -16.00
CA GLY A 9 15.99 5.88 -16.48
C GLY A 9 15.10 4.85 -15.80
N ARG A 10 15.64 3.66 -15.50
CA ARG A 10 14.90 2.62 -14.77
C ARG A 10 14.58 3.02 -13.34
N TYR A 11 15.47 3.73 -12.64
CA TYR A 11 15.24 4.17 -11.26
C TYR A 11 14.18 5.28 -11.21
N VAL A 12 14.21 6.22 -12.17
CA VAL A 12 13.14 7.23 -12.33
C VAL A 12 11.79 6.55 -12.61
N ALA A 13 11.74 5.63 -13.58
CA ALA A 13 10.51 4.91 -13.91
C ALA A 13 9.96 4.09 -12.72
N ILE A 14 10.83 3.44 -11.94
CA ILE A 14 10.43 2.75 -10.70
C ILE A 14 9.78 3.73 -9.71
N LEU A 15 10.33 4.94 -9.55
CA LEU A 15 9.73 5.95 -8.68
C LEU A 15 8.37 6.42 -9.23
N GLU A 16 8.25 6.68 -10.53
CA GLU A 16 6.98 7.10 -11.16
C GLU A 16 5.88 6.05 -10.97
N GLU A 17 6.22 4.77 -11.12
CA GLU A 17 5.30 3.66 -10.97
C GLU A 17 4.87 3.41 -9.51
N GLU A 18 5.75 3.68 -8.54
CA GLU A 18 5.52 3.36 -7.12
C GLU A 18 5.01 4.55 -6.29
N LEU A 19 5.27 5.80 -6.71
CA LEU A 19 4.91 7.02 -5.98
C LEU A 19 3.62 7.65 -6.55
N VAL A 20 2.51 6.90 -6.46
CA VAL A 20 1.19 7.31 -6.94
C VAL A 20 0.30 7.76 -5.78
N ALA A 21 -0.55 8.76 -6.00
CA ALA A 21 -1.53 9.19 -5.01
C ALA A 21 -2.65 8.15 -4.86
N ALA A 22 -3.06 7.87 -3.63
CA ALA A 22 -4.20 7.02 -3.33
C ALA A 22 -4.87 7.48 -2.03
N MET A 23 -6.15 7.14 -1.89
CA MET A 23 -6.93 7.44 -0.69
C MET A 23 -7.30 6.16 0.05
N GLY A 24 -7.42 6.23 1.38
CA GLY A 24 -7.74 5.05 2.20
C GLY A 24 -6.81 3.87 1.93
N CYS A 25 -7.25 2.65 2.21
CA CYS A 25 -6.48 1.45 1.88
C CYS A 25 -6.68 1.04 0.41
N THR A 26 -5.59 0.68 -0.28
CA THR A 26 -5.59 0.48 -1.73
C THR A 26 -6.37 -0.75 -2.17
N GLU A 27 -6.50 -1.77 -1.32
CA GLU A 27 -7.26 -3.00 -1.61
C GLU A 27 -8.78 -2.75 -1.68
N PRO A 28 -9.44 -2.07 -0.71
CA PRO A 28 -10.79 -1.57 -0.90
C PRO A 28 -10.96 -0.69 -2.15
N ILE A 29 -9.99 0.18 -2.46
CA ILE A 29 -10.06 1.03 -3.66
C ILE A 29 -10.00 0.18 -4.94
N ALA A 30 -9.23 -0.90 -4.99
CA ALA A 30 -9.22 -1.81 -6.12
C ALA A 30 -10.56 -2.54 -6.29
N ILE A 31 -11.23 -2.89 -5.18
CA ILE A 31 -12.60 -3.44 -5.22
C ILE A 31 -13.58 -2.39 -5.77
N ALA A 32 -13.48 -1.15 -5.30
CA ALA A 32 -14.30 -0.04 -5.80
C ALA A 32 -14.05 0.22 -7.30
N LEU A 33 -12.81 0.13 -7.77
CA LEU A 33 -12.44 0.25 -9.18
C LEU A 33 -13.08 -0.87 -10.02
N ALA A 34 -12.97 -2.12 -9.58
CA ALA A 34 -13.59 -3.26 -10.25
C ALA A 34 -15.11 -3.11 -10.32
N ALA A 35 -15.74 -2.68 -9.21
CA ALA A 35 -17.19 -2.50 -9.12
C ALA A 35 -17.71 -1.32 -9.97
N ALA A 36 -16.99 -0.20 -9.99
CA ALA A 36 -17.27 0.95 -10.85
C ALA A 36 -17.22 0.53 -12.33
N ARG A 37 -16.16 -0.19 -12.71
CA ARG A 37 -16.00 -0.65 -14.08
C ARG A 37 -17.04 -1.69 -14.48
N ALA A 38 -17.40 -2.60 -13.58
CA ALA A 38 -18.45 -3.59 -13.83
C ALA A 38 -19.82 -2.91 -14.05
N ARG A 39 -20.13 -1.86 -13.28
CA ARG A 39 -21.34 -1.04 -13.51
C ARG A 39 -21.34 -0.35 -14.86
N GLU A 40 -20.21 0.24 -15.28
CA GLU A 40 -20.10 0.88 -16.60
C GLU A 40 -20.40 -0.11 -17.75
N LEU A 41 -19.85 -1.32 -17.65
CA LEU A 41 -20.09 -2.39 -18.62
C LEU A 41 -21.55 -2.85 -18.62
N LEU A 42 -22.16 -2.98 -17.42
CA LEU A 42 -23.57 -3.32 -17.28
C LEU A 42 -24.48 -2.22 -17.87
N GLY A 43 -24.10 -0.95 -17.72
CA GLY A 43 -24.86 0.21 -18.20
C GLY A 43 -26.12 0.52 -17.37
N ALA A 44 -26.21 0.02 -16.14
CA ALA A 44 -27.30 0.25 -15.19
C ALA A 44 -26.81 0.06 -13.75
N GLU A 45 -27.58 0.53 -12.76
CA GLU A 45 -27.32 0.20 -11.36
C GLU A 45 -27.65 -1.28 -11.10
N PRO A 46 -26.73 -2.10 -10.59
CA PRO A 46 -26.96 -3.52 -10.37
C PRO A 46 -27.84 -3.78 -9.15
N ALA A 47 -28.68 -4.81 -9.22
CA ALA A 47 -29.52 -5.27 -8.11
C ALA A 47 -28.81 -6.34 -7.24
N ARG A 48 -27.89 -7.09 -7.85
CA ARG A 48 -27.06 -8.10 -7.20
C ARG A 48 -25.60 -7.93 -7.58
N VAL A 49 -24.72 -8.09 -6.60
CA VAL A 49 -23.27 -7.97 -6.71
C VAL A 49 -22.62 -9.15 -6.02
N GLU A 50 -21.66 -9.76 -6.70
CA GLU A 50 -20.83 -10.85 -6.17
C GLU A 50 -19.38 -10.40 -6.23
N VAL A 51 -18.70 -10.45 -5.09
CA VAL A 51 -17.29 -10.13 -4.97
C VAL A 51 -16.56 -11.38 -4.52
N GLU A 52 -15.75 -11.94 -5.39
CA GLU A 52 -14.78 -12.97 -5.03
C GLU A 52 -13.41 -12.30 -4.87
N ALA A 53 -12.74 -12.52 -3.75
CA ALA A 53 -11.44 -11.92 -3.50
C ALA A 53 -10.47 -12.92 -2.88
N SER A 54 -9.17 -12.79 -3.22
CA SER A 54 -8.12 -13.58 -2.59
C SER A 54 -8.10 -13.36 -1.07
N GLY A 55 -7.55 -14.33 -0.33
CA GLY A 55 -7.48 -14.23 1.13
C GLY A 55 -6.76 -12.98 1.63
N SER A 56 -5.70 -12.55 0.94
CA SER A 56 -4.94 -11.36 1.28
C SER A 56 -5.71 -10.05 1.02
N ILE A 57 -6.54 -10.00 -0.04
CA ILE A 57 -7.46 -8.87 -0.27
C ILE A 57 -8.52 -8.82 0.82
N ILE A 58 -9.13 -9.96 1.15
CA ILE A 58 -10.15 -10.03 2.21
C ILE A 58 -9.57 -9.53 3.54
N LYS A 59 -8.39 -10.02 3.91
CA LYS A 59 -7.66 -9.58 5.10
C LYS A 59 -7.49 -8.06 5.14
N ASN A 60 -7.07 -7.44 4.03
CA ASN A 60 -6.78 -6.01 4.01
C ASN A 60 -8.03 -5.13 3.92
N ALA A 61 -9.11 -5.60 3.30
CA ALA A 61 -10.33 -4.82 3.10
C ALA A 61 -11.39 -4.98 4.20
N LYS A 62 -11.42 -6.11 4.93
CA LYS A 62 -12.54 -6.48 5.84
C LYS A 62 -12.85 -5.45 6.93
N SER A 63 -11.84 -4.84 7.55
CA SER A 63 -12.01 -4.07 8.79
C SER A 63 -11.76 -2.57 8.65
N VAL A 64 -11.35 -2.12 7.47
CA VAL A 64 -10.95 -0.72 7.24
C VAL A 64 -12.15 0.12 6.82
N VAL A 65 -12.12 1.40 7.21
CA VAL A 65 -13.10 2.39 6.73
C VAL A 65 -12.81 2.72 5.28
N VAL A 66 -13.84 2.74 4.44
CA VAL A 66 -13.75 3.18 3.04
C VAL A 66 -13.93 4.70 3.00
N PRO A 67 -12.99 5.46 2.41
CA PRO A 67 -13.12 6.92 2.29
C PRO A 67 -14.42 7.33 1.60
N HIS A 68 -14.95 8.51 1.90
CA HIS A 68 -16.15 9.05 1.27
C HIS A 68 -17.40 8.15 1.35
N THR A 69 -17.53 7.37 2.42
CA THR A 69 -18.72 6.51 2.66
C THR A 69 -19.47 6.85 3.94
N GLY A 70 -19.11 7.93 4.64
CA GLY A 70 -19.70 8.27 5.94
C GLY A 70 -19.34 7.29 7.06
N GLY A 71 -18.22 6.57 6.93
CA GLY A 71 -17.70 5.66 7.96
C GLY A 71 -18.04 4.18 7.75
N LEU A 72 -18.59 3.81 6.59
CA LEU A 72 -18.81 2.40 6.24
C LEU A 72 -17.47 1.66 6.10
N LYS A 73 -17.51 0.36 6.39
CA LYS A 73 -16.32 -0.50 6.46
C LYS A 73 -16.53 -1.75 5.63
N GLY A 74 -15.42 -2.33 5.17
CA GLY A 74 -15.44 -3.64 4.54
C GLY A 74 -15.57 -3.63 3.02
N ILE A 75 -15.72 -4.83 2.47
CA ILE A 75 -15.71 -5.12 1.03
C ILE A 75 -17.02 -4.67 0.39
N GLU A 76 -18.13 -4.88 1.08
CA GLU A 76 -19.47 -4.51 0.67
C GLU A 76 -19.58 -2.99 0.49
N ALA A 77 -19.05 -2.24 1.46
CA ALA A 77 -18.98 -0.79 1.39
C ALA A 77 -18.11 -0.31 0.22
N ALA A 78 -16.98 -0.98 -0.04
CA ALA A 78 -16.09 -0.64 -1.13
C ALA A 78 -16.74 -0.89 -2.51
N ALA A 79 -17.39 -2.04 -2.68
CA ALA A 79 -18.11 -2.36 -3.92
C ALA A 79 -19.27 -1.38 -4.15
N ALA A 80 -20.05 -1.08 -3.11
CA ALA A 80 -21.13 -0.11 -3.17
C ALA A 80 -20.64 1.30 -3.53
N ALA A 81 -19.52 1.75 -2.93
CA ALA A 81 -18.91 3.04 -3.25
C ALA A 81 -18.50 3.12 -4.73
N GLY A 82 -17.85 2.06 -5.24
CA GLY A 82 -17.51 1.95 -6.66
C GLY A 82 -18.73 2.01 -7.58
N ILE A 83 -19.79 1.28 -7.24
CA ILE A 83 -21.03 1.24 -8.03
C ILE A 83 -21.72 2.60 -8.02
N VAL A 84 -21.95 3.20 -6.86
CA VAL A 84 -22.79 4.41 -6.77
C VAL A 84 -22.05 5.65 -7.26
N ALA A 85 -20.78 5.81 -6.89
CA ALA A 85 -20.05 7.07 -7.04
C ALA A 85 -18.70 6.94 -7.77
N GLY A 86 -18.29 5.71 -8.13
CA GLY A 86 -16.99 5.45 -8.69
C GLY A 86 -16.81 6.00 -10.11
N ARG A 87 -15.64 6.59 -10.37
CA ARG A 87 -15.16 7.03 -11.68
C ARG A 87 -13.98 6.16 -12.11
N ALA A 88 -14.24 5.12 -12.90
CA ALA A 88 -13.23 4.07 -13.16
C ALA A 88 -11.98 4.63 -13.88
N GLU A 89 -12.12 5.70 -14.64
CA GLU A 89 -11.02 6.39 -15.33
C GLU A 89 -9.97 6.99 -14.38
N ARG A 90 -10.33 7.19 -13.11
CA ARG A 90 -9.44 7.72 -12.07
C ARG A 90 -8.65 6.66 -11.31
N SER A 91 -8.78 5.38 -11.65
CA SER A 91 -7.93 4.30 -11.12
C SER A 91 -7.91 4.27 -9.57
N LEU A 92 -6.77 4.49 -8.91
CA LEU A 92 -6.67 4.53 -7.43
C LEU A 92 -7.35 5.74 -6.76
N GLU A 93 -7.85 6.68 -7.57
CA GLU A 93 -8.64 7.84 -7.15
C GLU A 93 -10.12 7.69 -7.58
N VAL A 94 -10.58 6.45 -7.85
CA VAL A 94 -11.95 6.13 -8.32
C VAL A 94 -13.06 6.79 -7.50
N ILE A 95 -12.85 6.99 -6.19
CA ILE A 95 -13.82 7.62 -5.28
C ILE A 95 -13.29 8.93 -4.66
N ALA A 96 -12.39 9.65 -5.34
CA ALA A 96 -11.78 10.90 -4.86
C ALA A 96 -12.72 12.10 -4.76
N GLU A 97 -13.82 12.09 -5.51
CA GLU A 97 -14.80 13.18 -5.50
C GLU A 97 -16.19 12.59 -5.33
N VAL A 98 -16.71 12.54 -4.11
CA VAL A 98 -18.06 12.01 -3.87
C VAL A 98 -18.90 13.12 -3.26
N SER A 99 -20.03 13.43 -3.89
CA SER A 99 -20.99 14.41 -3.39
C SER A 99 -21.72 13.88 -2.16
N PRO A 100 -22.22 14.77 -1.26
CA PRO A 100 -23.03 14.34 -0.11
C PRO A 100 -24.23 13.46 -0.48
N GLU A 101 -24.86 13.73 -1.63
CA GLU A 101 -25.96 12.92 -2.17
C GLU A 101 -25.51 11.51 -2.56
N GLU A 102 -24.33 11.39 -3.19
CA GLU A 102 -23.73 10.09 -3.51
C GLU A 102 -23.34 9.32 -2.24
N ILE A 103 -22.79 9.99 -1.21
CA ILE A 103 -22.49 9.37 0.09
C ILE A 103 -23.74 8.74 0.70
N ALA A 104 -24.85 9.48 0.73
CA ALA A 104 -26.13 8.95 1.19
C ALA A 104 -26.64 7.80 0.30
N GLY A 105 -26.42 7.90 -1.01
CA GLY A 105 -26.73 6.86 -1.99
C GLY A 105 -25.96 5.55 -1.75
N ILE A 106 -24.70 5.62 -1.35
CA ILE A 106 -23.86 4.45 -1.01
C ILE A 106 -24.47 3.70 0.17
N ALA A 107 -24.79 4.40 1.25
CA ALA A 107 -25.41 3.78 2.43
C ALA A 107 -26.74 3.12 2.08
N ALA A 108 -27.60 3.82 1.34
CA ALA A 108 -28.88 3.26 0.87
C ALA A 108 -28.71 2.09 -0.11
N TYR A 109 -27.60 2.02 -0.85
CA TYR A 109 -27.30 0.92 -1.76
C TYR A 109 -26.88 -0.34 -0.98
N VAL A 110 -26.00 -0.19 0.01
CA VAL A 110 -25.58 -1.28 0.91
C VAL A 110 -26.76 -1.93 1.62
N GLU A 111 -27.78 -1.16 2.01
CA GLU A 111 -28.98 -1.68 2.68
C GLU A 111 -29.94 -2.43 1.75
N ARG A 112 -30.04 -2.04 0.46
CA ARG A 112 -31.03 -2.59 -0.47
C ARG A 112 -30.50 -3.68 -1.40
N ALA A 113 -29.23 -3.60 -1.77
CA ALA A 113 -28.64 -4.47 -2.78
C ALA A 113 -28.19 -5.80 -2.17
N SER A 114 -28.29 -6.88 -2.94
CA SER A 114 -27.72 -8.17 -2.54
C SER A 114 -26.23 -8.16 -2.88
N ILE A 115 -25.36 -7.96 -1.87
CA ILE A 115 -23.90 -7.99 -2.03
C ILE A 115 -23.36 -9.23 -1.32
N ALA A 116 -22.90 -10.21 -2.08
CA ALA A 116 -22.26 -11.41 -1.57
C ALA A 116 -20.74 -11.30 -1.69
N VAL A 117 -20.02 -11.68 -0.64
CA VAL A 117 -18.55 -11.66 -0.59
C VAL A 117 -18.03 -13.06 -0.29
N GLU A 118 -17.22 -13.59 -1.19
CA GLU A 118 -16.64 -14.93 -1.09
C GLU A 118 -15.12 -14.90 -1.24
N ARG A 119 -14.46 -15.91 -0.67
CA ARG A 119 -13.03 -16.13 -0.89
C ARG A 119 -12.84 -16.79 -2.25
N ALA A 120 -12.09 -16.12 -3.13
CA ALA A 120 -11.70 -16.70 -4.40
C ALA A 120 -10.88 -17.99 -4.18
N ALA A 121 -11.12 -19.01 -4.98
CA ALA A 121 -10.32 -20.25 -5.01
C ALA A 121 -8.94 -20.08 -5.70
N SER A 122 -8.50 -18.83 -5.87
CA SER A 122 -7.26 -18.47 -6.56
C SER A 122 -6.05 -18.66 -5.65
N GLU A 123 -4.97 -19.17 -6.23
CA GLU A 123 -3.65 -19.24 -5.58
C GLU A 123 -2.93 -17.89 -5.60
N LEU A 124 -3.47 -16.89 -6.32
CA LEU A 124 -2.88 -15.55 -6.39
C LEU A 124 -3.11 -14.80 -5.08
N ASP A 125 -2.06 -14.15 -4.61
CA ASP A 125 -2.14 -13.24 -3.46
C ASP A 125 -3.04 -12.03 -3.76
N PHE A 126 -3.07 -11.55 -5.00
CA PHE A 126 -3.92 -10.42 -5.44
C PHE A 126 -4.88 -10.88 -6.53
N ASP A 127 -6.14 -11.09 -6.18
CA ASP A 127 -7.20 -11.44 -7.13
C ASP A 127 -8.53 -10.88 -6.64
N ILE A 128 -9.24 -10.18 -7.51
CA ILE A 128 -10.56 -9.60 -7.26
C ILE A 128 -11.40 -9.88 -8.50
N VAL A 129 -12.54 -10.53 -8.31
CA VAL A 129 -13.58 -10.70 -9.33
C VAL A 129 -14.83 -10.01 -8.82
N VAL A 130 -15.34 -9.05 -9.57
CA VAL A 130 -16.64 -8.44 -9.31
C VAL A 130 -17.59 -8.80 -10.44
N ARG A 131 -18.69 -9.47 -10.10
CA ARG A 131 -19.78 -9.81 -11.01
C ARG A 131 -21.02 -9.04 -10.59
N VAL A 132 -21.70 -8.43 -11.55
CA VAL A 132 -22.88 -7.59 -11.30
C VAL A 132 -24.03 -8.00 -12.20
N PHE A 133 -25.25 -7.89 -11.68
CA PHE A 133 -26.47 -8.28 -12.37
C PHE A 133 -27.54 -7.20 -12.28
N SER A 134 -28.27 -7.01 -13.38
CA SER A 134 -29.38 -6.06 -13.44
C SER A 134 -30.62 -6.49 -12.63
N ASP A 135 -30.82 -7.79 -12.44
CA ASP A 135 -31.94 -8.38 -11.68
C ASP A 135 -31.39 -9.15 -10.47
N ALA A 136 -32.09 -9.10 -9.34
CA ALA A 136 -31.71 -9.78 -8.11
C ALA A 136 -31.85 -11.30 -8.22
N GLU A 137 -32.81 -11.79 -9.02
CA GLU A 137 -33.09 -13.22 -9.20
C GLU A 137 -32.36 -13.83 -10.41
N ALA A 138 -31.66 -13.01 -11.20
CA ALA A 138 -30.84 -13.48 -12.30
C ALA A 138 -29.79 -14.47 -11.79
N GLN A 139 -29.83 -15.70 -12.33
CA GLN A 139 -28.74 -16.64 -12.19
C GLN A 139 -27.60 -16.21 -13.11
N ALA A 140 -26.35 -16.44 -12.69
CA ALA A 140 -25.25 -16.47 -13.64
C ALA A 140 -25.64 -17.41 -14.78
N ALA A 141 -25.28 -17.05 -16.01
CA ALA A 141 -25.52 -17.90 -17.17
C ALA A 141 -24.64 -19.17 -17.07
N ASP A 142 -25.00 -20.08 -16.16
CA ASP A 142 -24.54 -21.45 -16.20
C ASP A 142 -25.25 -22.09 -17.39
N ALA A 143 -24.47 -22.65 -18.29
CA ALA A 143 -24.88 -23.13 -19.59
C ALA A 143 -25.91 -24.26 -19.47
N GLU A 144 -27.20 -23.91 -19.35
CA GLU A 144 -28.40 -24.67 -19.72
C GLU A 144 -29.66 -23.87 -19.28
N ALA A 145 -29.86 -22.65 -19.83
CA ALA A 145 -31.04 -21.85 -19.57
C ALA A 145 -32.03 -21.87 -20.72
N ASP A 146 -33.28 -22.16 -20.37
CA ASP A 146 -34.50 -22.22 -21.18
C ASP A 146 -34.58 -21.12 -22.26
N ALA A 147 -34.88 -21.49 -23.50
CA ALA A 147 -34.88 -20.63 -24.69
C ALA A 147 -35.94 -19.49 -24.69
N CYS A 148 -36.64 -19.28 -23.58
CA CYS A 148 -37.75 -18.35 -23.45
C CYS A 148 -37.51 -17.23 -22.40
N ALA A 149 -36.41 -17.28 -21.64
CA ALA A 149 -36.03 -16.19 -20.74
C ALA A 149 -35.19 -15.14 -21.48
N SER A 150 -35.48 -13.85 -21.25
CA SER A 150 -34.55 -12.80 -21.70
C SER A 150 -33.21 -12.99 -20.99
N PRO A 151 -32.06 -12.95 -21.68
CA PRO A 151 -30.76 -13.17 -21.04
C PRO A 151 -30.57 -12.12 -19.94
N ALA A 152 -30.26 -12.58 -18.74
CA ALA A 152 -30.00 -11.71 -17.62
C ALA A 152 -28.79 -10.80 -17.94
N ARG A 153 -28.99 -9.48 -17.90
CA ARG A 153 -27.87 -8.57 -18.15
C ARG A 153 -26.88 -8.63 -17.02
N SER A 154 -25.62 -8.88 -17.36
CA SER A 154 -24.54 -9.08 -16.40
C SER A 154 -23.23 -8.49 -16.91
N ALA A 155 -22.33 -8.16 -15.99
CA ALA A 155 -20.97 -7.81 -16.31
C ALA A 155 -20.01 -8.41 -15.29
N LEU A 156 -18.78 -8.68 -15.73
CA LEU A 156 -17.69 -9.14 -14.88
C LEU A 156 -16.45 -8.30 -15.13
N VAL A 157 -15.77 -7.95 -14.04
CA VAL A 157 -14.42 -7.38 -14.07
C VAL A 157 -13.54 -8.18 -13.14
N ARG A 158 -12.35 -8.56 -13.63
CA ARG A 158 -11.30 -9.17 -12.80
C ARG A 158 -10.07 -8.30 -12.76
N ILE A 159 -9.59 -7.99 -11.56
CA ILE A 159 -8.30 -7.35 -11.30
C ILE A 159 -7.39 -8.37 -10.63
N ALA A 160 -6.20 -8.59 -11.19
CA ALA A 160 -5.26 -9.58 -10.67
C ALA A 160 -3.81 -9.06 -10.67
N ASP A 161 -2.97 -9.60 -9.79
CA ASP A 161 -1.55 -9.27 -9.59
C ASP A 161 -1.28 -7.87 -8.98
N PHE A 162 -1.82 -6.79 -9.55
CA PHE A 162 -1.71 -5.44 -8.95
C PHE A 162 -2.99 -4.61 -9.08
N HIS A 163 -3.10 -3.59 -8.21
CA HIS A 163 -4.34 -2.86 -7.89
C HIS A 163 -5.13 -2.27 -9.06
N THR A 164 -4.51 -2.04 -10.21
CA THR A 164 -5.11 -1.38 -11.37
C THR A 164 -5.12 -2.27 -12.62
N ASN A 165 -4.65 -3.51 -12.48
CA ASN A 165 -4.48 -4.45 -13.59
C ASN A 165 -5.77 -5.22 -13.89
N ILE A 166 -6.68 -4.58 -14.64
CA ILE A 166 -7.87 -5.26 -15.14
C ILE A 166 -7.43 -6.32 -16.17
N VAL A 167 -7.56 -7.60 -15.83
CA VAL A 167 -7.14 -8.72 -16.70
C VAL A 167 -8.30 -9.31 -17.49
N ARG A 168 -9.54 -9.18 -16.99
CA ARG A 168 -10.74 -9.70 -17.65
C ARG A 168 -11.89 -8.71 -17.57
N GLU A 169 -12.59 -8.52 -18.68
CA GLU A 169 -13.84 -7.79 -18.76
C GLU A 169 -14.84 -8.59 -19.59
N GLU A 170 -16.06 -8.76 -19.07
CA GLU A 170 -17.16 -9.44 -19.77
C GLU A 170 -18.45 -8.64 -19.66
N ARG A 171 -19.28 -8.73 -20.70
CA ARG A 171 -20.64 -8.18 -20.72
C ARG A 171 -21.57 -9.20 -21.35
N ASP A 172 -22.62 -9.58 -20.62
CA ASP A 172 -23.65 -10.53 -21.08
C ASP A 172 -23.05 -11.86 -21.60
N GLY A 173 -21.95 -12.31 -20.98
CA GLY A 173 -21.19 -13.50 -21.39
C GLY A 173 -20.22 -13.30 -22.56
N GLU A 174 -20.21 -12.13 -23.21
CA GLU A 174 -19.22 -11.76 -24.22
C GLU A 174 -17.93 -11.26 -23.55
N VAL A 175 -16.80 -11.89 -23.86
CA VAL A 175 -15.48 -11.50 -23.38
C VAL A 175 -14.96 -10.31 -24.19
N LEU A 176 -14.80 -9.16 -23.53
CA LEU A 176 -14.30 -7.93 -24.13
C LEU A 176 -12.78 -7.79 -23.97
N ARG A 177 -12.24 -8.32 -22.86
CA ARG A 177 -10.82 -8.35 -22.55
C ARG A 177 -10.49 -9.64 -21.80
N ASP A 178 -9.40 -10.30 -22.20
CA ASP A 178 -8.84 -11.44 -21.48
C ASP A 178 -7.32 -11.45 -21.69
N VAL A 179 -6.60 -11.02 -20.66
CA VAL A 179 -5.13 -10.92 -20.65
C VAL A 179 -4.62 -11.93 -19.64
N ALA A 180 -3.58 -12.66 -20.00
CA ALA A 180 -2.94 -13.60 -19.09
C ALA A 180 -2.44 -12.88 -17.83
N VAL A 181 -2.69 -13.46 -16.67
CA VAL A 181 -2.06 -13.00 -15.42
C VAL A 181 -0.59 -13.43 -15.45
N PRO A 182 0.38 -12.51 -15.29
CA PRO A 182 1.78 -12.88 -15.12
C PRO A 182 1.95 -13.83 -13.92
N SER A 183 2.79 -14.86 -14.06
CA SER A 183 3.08 -15.81 -12.96
C SER A 183 3.81 -15.13 -11.79
N GLU A 184 3.63 -15.65 -10.57
CA GLU A 184 4.30 -15.19 -9.33
C GLU A 184 5.78 -14.81 -9.56
N GLY A 185 6.12 -13.53 -9.32
CA GLY A 185 7.48 -13.03 -9.32
C GLY A 185 8.02 -12.53 -10.67
N GLY A 186 7.23 -12.59 -11.76
CA GLY A 186 7.53 -11.86 -12.99
C GLY A 186 7.17 -10.37 -12.84
N SER A 187 7.99 -9.47 -13.37
CA SER A 187 7.52 -8.11 -13.63
C SER A 187 6.27 -8.22 -14.49
N ALA A 188 5.13 -7.70 -14.02
CA ALA A 188 3.93 -7.66 -14.82
C ALA A 188 4.24 -7.01 -16.17
N ASP A 189 3.66 -7.52 -17.26
CA ASP A 189 3.82 -6.93 -18.59
C ASP A 189 3.57 -5.40 -18.49
N GLY A 190 4.64 -4.62 -18.68
CA GLY A 190 4.60 -3.15 -18.63
C GLY A 190 5.22 -2.47 -17.39
N MET A 191 5.65 -3.18 -16.35
CA MET A 191 6.39 -2.57 -15.21
C MET A 191 7.90 -2.72 -15.36
N THR A 192 8.65 -1.69 -14.94
CA THR A 192 10.11 -1.71 -14.97
C THR A 192 10.65 -2.86 -14.10
N ASP A 193 11.64 -3.64 -14.55
CA ASP A 193 12.18 -4.72 -13.70
C ASP A 193 13.00 -4.14 -12.52
N ARG A 194 12.62 -4.51 -11.28
CA ARG A 194 13.24 -4.07 -10.03
C ARG A 194 14.54 -4.81 -9.69
N GLY A 195 14.92 -5.85 -10.44
CA GLY A 195 16.20 -6.56 -10.26
C GLY A 195 17.45 -5.69 -10.48
N VAL A 196 17.26 -4.48 -11.03
CA VAL A 196 18.30 -3.44 -11.16
C VAL A 196 18.65 -2.74 -9.84
N LEU A 197 17.81 -2.89 -8.82
CA LEU A 197 18.00 -2.24 -7.52
C LEU A 197 19.03 -2.99 -6.67
N SER A 198 19.92 -2.22 -6.05
CA SER A 198 20.79 -2.64 -4.95
C SER A 198 21.03 -1.46 -4.04
N MET A 199 21.38 -1.67 -2.78
CA MET A 199 21.69 -0.59 -1.85
C MET A 199 22.79 0.34 -2.40
N GLU A 200 23.82 -0.22 -3.04
CA GLU A 200 24.90 0.55 -3.66
C GLU A 200 24.39 1.39 -4.84
N GLY A 201 23.60 0.79 -5.73
CA GLY A 201 23.02 1.50 -6.88
C GLY A 201 22.02 2.59 -6.46
N ILE A 202 21.22 2.32 -5.42
CA ILE A 202 20.28 3.27 -4.83
C ILE A 202 21.00 4.43 -4.20
N TRP A 203 22.06 4.17 -3.43
CA TRP A 203 22.88 5.23 -2.85
C TRP A 203 23.49 6.10 -3.96
N ASP A 204 24.15 5.48 -4.94
CA ASP A 204 24.75 6.19 -6.06
C ASP A 204 23.72 7.05 -6.80
N PHE A 205 22.55 6.49 -7.15
CA PHE A 205 21.47 7.24 -7.80
C PHE A 205 20.95 8.38 -6.92
N ALA A 206 20.61 8.15 -5.65
CA ALA A 206 20.10 9.20 -4.76
C ALA A 206 21.07 10.37 -4.62
N MET A 207 22.38 10.10 -4.64
CA MET A 207 23.43 11.13 -4.53
C MET A 207 23.72 11.86 -5.84
N THR A 208 23.27 11.35 -6.98
CA THR A 208 23.66 11.87 -8.31
C THR A 208 22.49 12.19 -9.24
N VAL A 209 21.27 11.81 -8.88
CA VAL A 209 20.07 12.12 -9.66
C VAL A 209 19.91 13.62 -9.85
N GLU A 210 19.54 14.03 -11.06
CA GLU A 210 19.10 15.38 -11.34
C GLU A 210 17.74 15.57 -10.68
N LEU A 211 17.68 16.43 -9.66
CA LEU A 211 16.48 16.54 -8.82
C LEU A 211 15.23 16.93 -9.62
N ASP A 212 15.38 17.67 -10.72
CA ASP A 212 14.26 18.06 -11.57
C ASP A 212 13.58 16.86 -12.25
N ASP A 213 14.29 15.74 -12.45
CA ASP A 213 13.71 14.51 -13.02
C ASP A 213 12.79 13.77 -12.03
N VAL A 214 12.84 14.12 -10.73
CA VAL A 214 12.03 13.48 -9.67
C VAL A 214 11.25 14.47 -8.80
N ARG A 215 11.44 15.78 -9.02
CA ARG A 215 10.93 16.88 -8.18
C ARG A 215 9.42 16.79 -7.98
N ASP A 216 8.66 16.70 -9.07
CA ASP A 216 7.20 16.70 -9.01
C ASP A 216 6.64 15.53 -8.20
N LEU A 217 7.27 14.35 -8.29
CA LEU A 217 6.89 13.17 -7.51
C LEU A 217 7.11 13.40 -6.01
N LEU A 218 8.26 13.97 -5.65
CA LEU A 218 8.65 14.22 -4.26
C LEU A 218 7.87 15.38 -3.65
N ASP A 219 7.62 16.45 -4.40
CA ASP A 219 6.80 17.58 -3.97
C ASP A 219 5.37 17.13 -3.66
N ARG A 220 4.78 16.31 -4.54
CA ARG A 220 3.47 15.70 -4.29
C ARG A 220 3.51 14.82 -3.04
N GLN A 221 4.57 14.01 -2.86
CA GLN A 221 4.72 13.17 -1.66
C GLN A 221 4.80 14.02 -0.38
N ILE A 222 5.59 15.08 -0.36
CA ILE A 222 5.72 16.00 0.78
C ILE A 222 4.38 16.66 1.08
N ALA A 223 3.70 17.18 0.06
CA ALA A 223 2.43 17.90 0.22
C ALA A 223 1.32 16.97 0.74
N CYS A 224 1.05 15.86 0.07
CA CYS A 224 0.00 14.93 0.45
C CYS A 224 0.26 14.30 1.82
N ASN A 225 1.46 13.75 2.02
CA ASN A 225 1.76 13.05 3.26
C ASN A 225 1.94 14.01 4.44
N GLY A 226 2.34 15.27 4.20
CA GLY A 226 2.33 16.32 5.21
C GLY A 226 0.92 16.75 5.62
N ALA A 227 0.02 16.95 4.66
CA ALA A 227 -1.35 17.37 4.94
C ALA A 227 -2.12 16.37 5.84
N ILE A 228 -1.95 15.07 5.59
CA ILE A 228 -2.61 14.05 6.43
C ILE A 228 -2.01 13.94 7.84
N VAL A 229 -0.76 14.37 8.05
CA VAL A 229 -0.17 14.47 9.40
C VAL A 229 -0.88 15.56 10.19
N ASP A 230 -1.10 16.72 9.58
CA ASP A 230 -1.78 17.84 10.24
C ASP A 230 -3.21 17.45 10.63
N GLU A 231 -3.95 16.80 9.71
CA GLU A 231 -5.28 16.25 9.99
C GLU A 231 -5.26 15.18 11.09
N GLY A 232 -4.31 14.24 11.02
CA GLY A 232 -4.19 13.16 12.00
C GLY A 232 -3.82 13.62 13.41
N LEU A 233 -3.09 14.73 13.55
CA LEU A 233 -2.73 15.30 14.85
C LEU A 233 -3.83 16.23 15.41
N ALA A 234 -4.61 16.88 14.53
CA ALA A 234 -5.68 17.79 14.94
C ALA A 234 -7.00 17.06 15.24
N GLY A 235 -7.27 15.95 14.53
CA GLY A 235 -8.51 15.18 14.65
C GLY A 235 -8.51 14.11 15.74
N ASP A 236 -9.64 13.41 15.83
CA ASP A 236 -9.85 12.23 16.68
C ASP A 236 -10.00 11.01 15.76
N TRP A 237 -8.88 10.34 15.49
CA TRP A 237 -8.80 9.28 14.47
C TRP A 237 -8.31 7.98 15.09
N GLY A 238 -8.98 6.88 14.76
CA GLY A 238 -8.52 5.52 15.05
C GLY A 238 -8.20 5.31 16.54
N ALA A 239 -6.91 5.05 16.84
CA ALA A 239 -6.42 4.88 18.21
C ALA A 239 -5.62 6.09 18.72
N ASN A 240 -5.56 7.18 17.94
CA ASN A 240 -4.81 8.42 18.23
C ASN A 240 -3.37 8.17 18.71
N ILE A 241 -2.67 7.23 18.10
CA ILE A 241 -1.35 6.78 18.53
C ILE A 241 -0.36 7.95 18.53
N GLY A 242 -0.42 8.83 17.52
CA GLY A 242 0.44 10.01 17.47
C GLY A 242 0.28 10.90 18.70
N SER A 243 -0.96 11.28 19.03
CA SER A 243 -1.27 12.11 20.20
C SER A 243 -0.93 11.42 21.52
N VAL A 244 -1.18 10.11 21.63
CA VAL A 244 -0.80 9.30 22.80
C VAL A 244 0.72 9.32 22.99
N MET A 245 1.51 9.14 21.93
CA MET A 245 2.96 9.17 22.01
C MET A 245 3.50 10.52 22.44
N LEU A 246 3.00 11.62 21.87
CA LEU A 246 3.41 12.97 22.22
C LEU A 246 3.08 13.29 23.69
N GLY A 247 1.90 12.89 24.16
CA GLY A 247 1.49 13.07 25.55
C GLY A 247 2.31 12.24 26.55
N ALA A 248 2.67 11.00 26.19
CA ALA A 248 3.35 10.07 27.09
C ALA A 248 4.88 10.23 27.11
N TYR A 249 5.49 10.53 25.97
CA TYR A 249 6.94 10.49 25.80
C TYR A 249 7.56 11.86 25.46
N GLY A 250 6.75 12.90 25.37
CA GLY A 250 7.20 14.24 24.99
C GLY A 250 7.40 14.37 23.48
N ASP A 251 8.26 15.30 23.09
CA ASP A 251 8.18 15.90 21.76
C ASP A 251 9.56 16.17 21.13
N ASP A 252 10.55 15.35 21.48
CA ASP A 252 11.83 15.36 20.77
C ASP A 252 11.66 14.88 19.32
N VAL A 253 12.67 15.13 18.47
CA VAL A 253 12.60 14.82 17.03
C VAL A 253 12.29 13.36 16.75
N LYS A 254 12.78 12.43 17.59
CA LYS A 254 12.55 11.00 17.43
C LYS A 254 11.10 10.66 17.75
N VAL A 255 10.58 11.14 18.88
CA VAL A 255 9.18 10.91 19.26
C VAL A 255 8.25 11.55 18.25
N ARG A 256 8.53 12.79 17.83
CA ARG A 256 7.74 13.50 16.82
C ARG A 256 7.73 12.80 15.47
N ALA A 257 8.86 12.29 14.99
CA ALA A 257 8.91 11.55 13.73
C ALA A 257 8.01 10.29 13.76
N CYS A 258 8.05 9.53 14.85
CA CYS A 258 7.18 8.38 15.05
C CYS A 258 5.70 8.79 15.18
N ALA A 259 5.43 9.82 15.97
CA ALA A 259 4.07 10.29 16.25
C ALA A 259 3.38 10.86 15.01
N CYS A 260 4.08 11.68 14.21
CA CYS A 260 3.54 12.23 12.95
C CYS A 260 3.19 11.11 11.97
N ALA A 261 4.09 10.14 11.76
CA ALA A 261 3.83 9.01 10.87
C ALA A 261 2.66 8.14 11.37
N ALA A 262 2.54 7.96 12.68
CA ALA A 262 1.42 7.24 13.29
C ALA A 262 0.09 7.99 13.13
N ALA A 263 0.06 9.30 13.40
CA ALA A 263 -1.13 10.15 13.28
C ALA A 263 -1.70 10.14 11.85
N ALA A 264 -0.82 10.30 10.85
CA ALA A 264 -1.19 10.18 9.44
C ALA A 264 -1.83 8.82 9.10
N SER A 265 -1.29 7.73 9.66
CA SER A 265 -1.83 6.39 9.48
C SER A 265 -3.18 6.19 10.19
N ASP A 266 -3.34 6.73 11.40
CA ASP A 266 -4.62 6.69 12.13
C ASP A 266 -5.72 7.37 11.32
N ALA A 267 -5.46 8.59 10.81
CA ALA A 267 -6.39 9.31 9.94
C ALA A 267 -6.73 8.48 8.70
N ARG A 268 -5.71 8.01 7.97
CA ARG A 268 -5.89 7.24 6.73
C ARG A 268 -6.68 5.95 6.96
N MET A 269 -6.31 5.16 7.95
CA MET A 269 -6.94 3.85 8.24
C MET A 269 -8.34 3.99 8.85
N SER A 270 -8.71 5.20 9.24
CA SER A 270 -10.03 5.55 9.75
C SER A 270 -10.89 6.29 8.72
N GLY A 271 -10.46 6.35 7.46
CA GLY A 271 -11.26 6.84 6.34
C GLY A 271 -11.11 8.32 6.03
N CYS A 272 -10.06 8.98 6.51
CA CYS A 272 -9.71 10.33 6.08
C CYS A 272 -9.61 10.40 4.56
N GLU A 273 -10.19 11.46 3.99
CA GLU A 273 -10.36 11.67 2.56
C GLU A 273 -9.11 12.27 1.89
N LEU A 274 -8.14 12.75 2.68
CA LEU A 274 -6.90 13.30 2.15
C LEU A 274 -6.09 12.22 1.43
N PRO A 275 -5.56 12.50 0.23
CA PRO A 275 -4.72 11.56 -0.49
C PRO A 275 -3.35 11.42 0.18
N VAL A 276 -2.74 10.26 -0.01
CA VAL A 276 -1.34 10.00 0.34
C VAL A 276 -0.60 9.45 -0.85
N VAL A 277 0.67 9.81 -1.00
CA VAL A 277 1.53 9.18 -2.00
C VAL A 277 2.03 7.85 -1.45
N ILE A 278 1.73 6.77 -2.16
CA ILE A 278 2.06 5.40 -1.77
C ILE A 278 3.54 5.08 -2.02
N ASN A 279 3.98 3.95 -1.46
CA ASN A 279 5.23 3.28 -1.82
C ASN A 279 4.99 1.76 -1.77
N SER A 280 5.49 1.01 -2.75
CA SER A 280 5.32 -0.45 -2.79
C SER A 280 3.85 -0.87 -2.65
N GLY A 281 2.97 -0.13 -3.34
CA GLY A 281 1.52 -0.33 -3.30
C GLY A 281 0.80 0.03 -1.99
N SER A 282 1.43 0.72 -1.04
CA SER A 282 0.79 1.07 0.25
C SER A 282 1.03 2.51 0.68
N GLY A 283 -0.04 3.26 0.95
CA GLY A 283 0.05 4.60 1.52
C GLY A 283 0.67 4.65 2.92
N ASN A 284 0.52 3.59 3.73
CA ASN A 284 1.15 3.51 5.05
C ASN A 284 2.67 3.38 4.91
N GLN A 285 3.14 2.64 3.90
CA GLN A 285 4.57 2.59 3.57
C GLN A 285 5.03 3.95 3.05
N GLY A 286 4.25 4.60 2.17
CA GLY A 286 4.49 5.95 1.68
C GLY A 286 4.66 7.00 2.79
N ILE A 287 3.75 7.03 3.76
CA ILE A 287 3.85 7.85 4.98
C ILE A 287 5.15 7.52 5.73
N THR A 288 5.41 6.23 5.96
CA THR A 288 6.53 5.77 6.78
C THR A 288 7.89 6.12 6.15
N VAL A 289 8.04 6.05 4.82
CA VAL A 289 9.31 6.39 4.14
C VAL A 289 9.58 7.90 4.05
N SER A 290 8.56 8.74 4.22
CA SER A 290 8.63 10.18 3.91
C SER A 290 8.46 11.09 5.12
N VAL A 291 7.42 10.88 5.94
CA VAL A 291 7.09 11.76 7.07
C VAL A 291 8.23 11.88 8.09
N PRO A 292 8.91 10.79 8.49
CA PRO A 292 10.06 10.90 9.40
C PRO A 292 11.17 11.79 8.82
N LEU A 293 11.42 11.73 7.51
CA LEU A 293 12.45 12.54 6.86
C LEU A 293 12.05 14.02 6.79
N ILE A 294 10.79 14.31 6.52
CA ILE A 294 10.25 15.68 6.54
C ILE A 294 10.41 16.29 7.94
N VAL A 295 10.13 15.52 9.00
CA VAL A 295 10.31 15.95 10.39
C VAL A 295 11.79 16.19 10.71
N TYR A 296 12.68 15.25 10.35
CA TYR A 296 14.10 15.37 10.63
C TYR A 296 14.77 16.50 9.83
N ALA A 297 14.46 16.66 8.54
CA ALA A 297 15.00 17.74 7.71
C ALA A 297 14.65 19.11 8.28
N ARG A 298 13.39 19.30 8.75
CA ARG A 298 12.98 20.53 9.44
C ARG A 298 13.74 20.73 10.75
N HIS A 299 13.93 19.67 11.55
CA HIS A 299 14.64 19.74 12.82
C HIS A 299 16.12 20.10 12.65
N LEU A 300 16.78 19.52 11.65
CA LEU A 300 18.20 19.71 11.37
C LEU A 300 18.49 20.99 10.56
N GLY A 301 17.46 21.65 10.02
CA GLY A 301 17.63 22.79 9.12
C GLY A 301 18.24 22.41 7.77
N SER A 302 17.95 21.19 7.30
CA SER A 302 18.45 20.67 6.03
C SER A 302 17.91 21.45 4.84
N SER A 303 18.67 21.49 3.74
CA SER A 303 18.22 22.08 2.48
C SER A 303 17.17 21.20 1.78
N ASP A 304 16.41 21.78 0.84
CA ASP A 304 15.47 21.03 0.00
C ASP A 304 16.17 19.91 -0.79
N GLU A 305 17.40 20.17 -1.28
CA GLU A 305 18.21 19.16 -1.94
C GLU A 305 18.49 17.97 -1.01
N GLN A 306 18.89 18.22 0.24
CA GLN A 306 19.13 17.15 1.20
C GLN A 306 17.84 16.37 1.49
N LEU A 307 16.71 17.04 1.67
CA LEU A 307 15.42 16.37 1.88
C LEU A 307 15.06 15.48 0.68
N TYR A 308 15.19 15.98 -0.55
CA TYR A 308 14.85 15.21 -1.74
C TYR A 308 15.74 13.99 -1.91
N ARG A 309 17.06 14.13 -1.70
CA ARG A 309 17.98 12.99 -1.76
C ARG A 309 17.66 11.94 -0.71
N ALA A 310 17.29 12.37 0.51
CA ALA A 310 16.84 11.46 1.56
C ALA A 310 15.55 10.72 1.18
N LEU A 311 14.59 11.42 0.56
CA LEU A 311 13.34 10.82 0.09
C LEU A 311 13.57 9.84 -1.06
N VAL A 312 14.43 10.15 -2.04
CA VAL A 312 14.82 9.21 -3.11
C VAL A 312 15.42 7.95 -2.51
N LEU A 313 16.39 8.11 -1.60
CA LEU A 313 17.04 7.00 -0.90
C LEU A 313 16.01 6.13 -0.17
N SER A 314 15.18 6.71 0.71
CA SER A 314 14.21 5.96 1.50
C SER A 314 13.14 5.27 0.65
N ASN A 315 12.61 5.94 -0.37
CA ASN A 315 11.61 5.33 -1.24
C ASN A 315 12.17 4.11 -1.97
N LEU A 316 13.34 4.23 -2.60
CA LEU A 316 13.96 3.13 -3.35
C LEU A 316 14.44 2.00 -2.44
N VAL A 317 14.97 2.31 -1.25
CA VAL A 317 15.38 1.28 -0.27
C VAL A 317 14.17 0.49 0.21
N ALA A 318 13.01 1.12 0.42
CA ALA A 318 11.77 0.40 0.76
C ALA A 318 11.30 -0.50 -0.39
N ILE A 319 11.31 0.01 -1.63
CA ILE A 319 10.95 -0.75 -2.83
C ILE A 319 11.86 -1.97 -3.02
N HIS A 320 13.17 -1.79 -2.85
CA HIS A 320 14.15 -2.87 -2.94
C HIS A 320 13.88 -3.99 -1.93
N GLN A 321 13.69 -3.62 -0.66
CA GLN A 321 13.35 -4.60 0.39
C GLN A 321 12.02 -5.33 0.10
N LYS A 322 11.01 -4.61 -0.42
CA LYS A 322 9.69 -5.18 -0.69
C LYS A 322 9.62 -6.05 -1.93
N THR A 323 10.48 -5.80 -2.93
CA THR A 323 10.52 -6.57 -4.18
C THR A 323 10.69 -8.06 -3.91
N GLY A 324 11.58 -8.44 -2.98
CA GLY A 324 11.80 -9.85 -2.62
C GLY A 324 10.67 -10.47 -1.78
N ILE A 325 9.86 -9.68 -1.08
CA ILE A 325 8.77 -10.17 -0.21
C ILE A 325 7.50 -10.44 -1.02
N GLY A 326 7.25 -9.65 -2.06
CA GLY A 326 5.98 -9.63 -2.79
C GLY A 326 5.05 -8.51 -2.31
N ARG A 327 3.97 -8.25 -3.06
CA ARG A 327 3.06 -7.12 -2.82
C ARG A 327 2.23 -7.32 -1.56
N LEU A 328 1.53 -8.44 -1.47
CA LEU A 328 0.70 -8.83 -0.34
C LEU A 328 1.37 -9.99 0.41
N SER A 329 1.53 -9.84 1.72
CA SER A 329 2.00 -10.92 2.58
C SER A 329 1.55 -10.70 4.03
N ALA A 330 1.84 -11.66 4.91
CA ALA A 330 1.70 -11.49 6.35
C ALA A 330 2.88 -10.76 7.00
N PHE A 331 3.91 -10.37 6.24
CA PHE A 331 4.98 -9.50 6.72
C PHE A 331 4.54 -8.03 6.62
N CYS A 332 4.61 -7.27 7.71
CA CYS A 332 4.22 -5.87 7.70
C CYS A 332 5.22 -5.01 6.92
N GLY A 333 4.81 -4.45 5.79
CA GLY A 333 5.66 -3.57 4.96
C GLY A 333 6.13 -2.29 5.68
N ALA A 334 5.46 -1.88 6.76
CA ALA A 334 5.93 -0.79 7.62
C ALA A 334 7.34 -1.04 8.17
N VAL A 335 7.74 -2.30 8.36
CA VAL A 335 9.10 -2.68 8.79
C VAL A 335 10.13 -2.25 7.76
N CYS A 336 9.93 -2.60 6.48
CA CYS A 336 10.82 -2.20 5.39
C CYS A 336 10.86 -0.68 5.24
N ALA A 337 9.70 -0.03 5.30
CA ALA A 337 9.59 1.42 5.18
C ALA A 337 10.27 2.16 6.35
N GLY A 338 10.14 1.65 7.58
CA GLY A 338 10.80 2.21 8.77
C GLY A 338 12.31 2.05 8.72
N ALA A 339 12.80 0.88 8.29
CA ALA A 339 14.22 0.64 8.05
C ALA A 339 14.78 1.59 6.96
N ALA A 340 14.02 1.81 5.89
CA ALA A 340 14.39 2.75 4.82
C ALA A 340 14.40 4.20 5.29
N ALA A 341 13.43 4.61 6.12
CA ALA A 341 13.44 5.92 6.77
C ALA A 341 14.67 6.09 7.66
N GLY A 342 15.11 5.04 8.36
CA GLY A 342 16.38 5.04 9.10
C GLY A 342 17.60 5.34 8.22
N ALA A 343 17.65 4.80 6.99
CA ALA A 343 18.70 5.11 6.02
C ALA A 343 18.66 6.57 5.55
N GLY A 344 17.47 7.12 5.29
CA GLY A 344 17.29 8.53 4.96
C GLY A 344 17.69 9.46 6.11
N ILE A 345 17.35 9.11 7.35
CA ILE A 345 17.76 9.85 8.56
C ILE A 345 19.28 9.80 8.74
N ALA A 346 19.91 8.65 8.50
CA ALA A 346 21.36 8.52 8.54
C ALA A 346 22.04 9.51 7.57
N TYR A 347 21.52 9.65 6.36
CA TYR A 347 22.00 10.63 5.39
C TYR A 347 21.78 12.08 5.85
N LEU A 348 20.58 12.41 6.36
CA LEU A 348 20.28 13.76 6.85
C LEU A 348 21.16 14.17 8.03
N ASP A 349 21.52 13.22 8.90
CA ASP A 349 22.43 13.43 10.05
C ASP A 349 23.93 13.34 9.66
N GLY A 350 24.24 13.44 8.36
CA GLY A 350 25.62 13.52 7.83
C GLY A 350 26.34 12.18 7.68
N GLY A 351 25.64 11.06 7.81
CA GLY A 351 26.16 9.72 7.56
C GLY A 351 26.31 9.40 6.07
N GLY A 352 27.12 8.38 5.77
CA GLY A 352 27.36 7.88 4.43
C GLY A 352 26.65 6.56 4.13
N TYR A 353 27.13 5.89 3.07
CA TYR A 353 26.59 4.62 2.61
C TYR A 353 26.62 3.53 3.68
N CYS A 354 27.70 3.48 4.49
CA CYS A 354 27.85 2.49 5.55
C CYS A 354 26.80 2.67 6.64
N GLU A 355 26.60 3.89 7.11
CA GLU A 355 25.59 4.25 8.11
C GLU A 355 24.18 3.91 7.62
N ALA A 356 23.87 4.22 6.36
CA ALA A 356 22.60 3.88 5.74
C ALA A 356 22.37 2.35 5.67
N CYS A 357 23.37 1.58 5.25
CA CYS A 357 23.30 0.11 5.21
C CYS A 357 23.05 -0.48 6.61
N HIS A 358 23.78 -0.01 7.62
CA HIS A 358 23.63 -0.51 8.98
C HIS A 358 22.34 -0.06 9.65
N ALA A 359 21.81 1.12 9.32
CA ALA A 359 20.48 1.52 9.75
C ALA A 359 19.42 0.51 9.27
N VAL A 360 19.48 0.11 8.00
CA VAL A 360 18.58 -0.91 7.42
C VAL A 360 18.76 -2.26 8.10
N VAL A 361 19.99 -2.79 8.15
CA VAL A 361 20.28 -4.11 8.75
C VAL A 361 19.81 -4.15 10.20
N ASN A 362 20.15 -3.14 10.98
CA ASN A 362 19.81 -3.12 12.40
C ASN A 362 18.29 -3.02 12.61
N ALA A 363 17.61 -2.13 11.89
CA ALA A 363 16.16 -1.98 11.99
C ALA A 363 15.43 -3.26 11.63
N LEU A 364 15.78 -3.88 10.49
CA LEU A 364 15.20 -5.16 10.06
C LEU A 364 15.40 -6.24 11.13
N SER A 365 16.57 -6.30 11.76
CA SER A 365 16.88 -7.30 12.79
C SER A 365 16.03 -7.13 14.05
N ILE A 366 15.62 -5.90 14.39
CA ILE A 366 14.84 -5.58 15.59
C ILE A 366 13.37 -5.95 15.41
N VAL A 367 12.80 -5.67 14.23
CA VAL A 367 11.33 -5.73 14.01
C VAL A 367 10.88 -6.74 12.96
N ALA A 368 11.79 -7.52 12.34
CA ALA A 368 11.42 -8.62 11.46
C ALA A 368 10.57 -9.65 12.23
N GLY A 369 9.29 -9.73 11.87
CA GLY A 369 8.29 -10.56 12.54
C GLY A 369 7.00 -9.81 12.86
N MET A 370 6.96 -8.48 12.71
CA MET A 370 5.73 -7.72 12.78
C MET A 370 4.74 -8.19 11.70
N VAL A 371 3.58 -8.71 12.13
CA VAL A 371 2.59 -9.31 11.21
C VAL A 371 1.71 -8.26 10.54
N CYS A 372 1.23 -8.56 9.33
CA CYS A 372 0.20 -7.82 8.63
C CYS A 372 -1.12 -8.60 8.65
N ASP A 373 -2.02 -8.17 9.52
CA ASP A 373 -3.37 -8.70 9.78
C ASP A 373 -4.47 -7.78 9.25
N GLY A 374 -4.19 -7.04 8.17
CA GLY A 374 -5.17 -6.18 7.50
C GLY A 374 -5.03 -4.70 7.83
N ALA A 375 -5.79 -3.86 7.13
CA ALA A 375 -5.84 -2.43 7.40
C ALA A 375 -6.82 -2.10 8.53
N LYS A 376 -6.34 -1.35 9.53
CA LYS A 376 -7.09 -0.91 10.72
C LYS A 376 -6.25 0.07 11.56
N PRO A 377 -6.83 0.73 12.59
CA PRO A 377 -6.09 1.69 13.43
C PRO A 377 -4.78 1.15 14.04
N SER A 378 -4.66 -0.16 14.33
CA SER A 378 -3.42 -0.74 14.86
C SER A 378 -2.20 -0.60 13.93
N CYS A 379 -2.42 -0.29 12.64
CA CYS A 379 -1.33 0.06 11.71
C CYS A 379 -0.54 1.29 12.18
N ALA A 380 -1.15 2.26 12.85
CA ALA A 380 -0.46 3.45 13.35
C ALA A 380 0.62 3.09 14.38
N GLY A 381 0.32 2.20 15.32
CA GLY A 381 1.30 1.67 16.27
C GLY A 381 2.43 0.91 15.58
N LYS A 382 2.11 0.05 14.61
CA LYS A 382 3.11 -0.69 13.83
C LYS A 382 4.08 0.24 13.10
N ILE A 383 3.59 1.33 12.53
CA ILE A 383 4.42 2.36 11.87
C ILE A 383 5.30 3.06 12.89
N ALA A 384 4.74 3.52 14.02
CA ALA A 384 5.52 4.19 15.07
C ALA A 384 6.72 3.34 15.52
N PHE A 385 6.49 2.06 15.81
CA PHE A 385 7.55 1.15 16.22
C PHE A 385 8.52 0.81 15.09
N SER A 386 8.09 0.77 13.83
CA SER A 386 8.98 0.56 12.69
C SER A 386 9.89 1.76 12.42
N VAL A 387 9.36 2.99 12.51
CA VAL A 387 10.15 4.23 12.41
C VAL A 387 11.15 4.30 13.57
N ASN A 388 10.70 3.99 14.80
CA ASN A 388 11.57 3.94 15.96
C ASN A 388 12.71 2.94 15.79
N ALA A 389 12.45 1.76 15.21
CA ALA A 389 13.48 0.78 14.90
C ALA A 389 14.47 1.27 13.84
N GLY A 390 14.00 1.98 12.81
CA GLY A 390 14.83 2.68 11.83
C GLY A 390 15.81 3.68 12.47
N ILE A 391 15.27 4.57 13.32
CA ILE A 391 16.06 5.56 14.05
C ILE A 391 17.05 4.88 15.00
N LEU A 392 16.60 3.88 15.78
CA LEU A 392 17.46 3.15 16.70
C LEU A 392 18.57 2.41 15.95
N GLY A 393 18.25 1.79 14.80
CA GLY A 393 19.22 1.08 13.98
C GLY A 393 20.37 1.97 13.50
N TYR A 394 20.05 3.21 13.10
CA TYR A 394 21.06 4.22 12.77
C TYR A 394 21.86 4.66 14.01
N VAL A 395 21.18 5.04 15.09
CA VAL A 395 21.82 5.53 16.33
C VAL A 395 22.78 4.49 16.91
N MET A 396 22.41 3.21 16.89
CA MET A 396 23.30 2.12 17.30
C MET A 396 24.62 2.17 16.53
N TYR A 397 24.55 2.26 15.20
CA TYR A 397 25.74 2.24 14.36
C TYR A 397 26.60 3.48 14.54
N ARG A 398 25.98 4.65 14.61
CA ARG A 398 26.66 5.92 14.92
C ARG A 398 27.44 5.83 16.25
N ASP A 399 26.88 5.14 17.23
CA ASP A 399 27.46 4.96 18.56
C ASP A 399 28.38 3.71 18.65
N GLY A 400 28.79 3.15 17.50
CA GLY A 400 29.76 2.06 17.40
C GLY A 400 29.21 0.65 17.66
N GLN A 401 27.88 0.50 17.67
CA GLN A 401 27.18 -0.77 17.92
C GLN A 401 26.48 -1.29 16.66
N GLN A 402 26.43 -2.61 16.48
CA GLN A 402 25.72 -3.24 15.35
C GLN A 402 25.33 -4.67 15.69
N PHE A 403 24.39 -5.23 14.94
CA PHE A 403 24.22 -6.69 14.90
C PHE A 403 25.21 -7.31 13.91
N TYR A 404 25.69 -8.52 14.21
CA TYR A 404 26.73 -9.16 13.44
C TYR A 404 26.18 -10.31 12.59
N GLY A 405 26.82 -10.55 11.44
CA GLY A 405 26.47 -11.69 10.60
C GLY A 405 26.67 -13.01 11.33
N GLY A 406 25.65 -13.86 11.32
CA GLY A 406 25.59 -15.11 12.10
C GLY A 406 24.68 -15.03 13.32
N ASP A 407 24.30 -13.81 13.75
CA ASP A 407 23.29 -13.62 14.78
C ASP A 407 21.89 -13.77 14.17
N GLY A 408 21.27 -14.93 14.38
CA GLY A 408 19.90 -15.20 13.91
C GLY A 408 19.74 -15.08 12.40
N ILE A 409 18.93 -14.11 11.95
CA ILE A 409 18.61 -13.88 10.52
C ILE A 409 19.57 -12.92 9.82
N VAL A 410 20.51 -12.31 10.56
CA VAL A 410 21.48 -11.34 10.03
C VAL A 410 22.59 -12.06 9.27
N LYS A 411 22.87 -11.59 8.07
CA LYS A 411 23.98 -12.06 7.23
C LYS A 411 24.93 -10.93 6.91
N LYS A 412 26.22 -11.24 6.78
CA LYS A 412 27.24 -10.26 6.40
C LYS A 412 26.88 -9.63 5.03
N GLY A 413 26.79 -8.30 4.99
CA GLY A 413 26.35 -7.55 3.81
C GLY A 413 24.85 -7.27 3.82
N VAL A 414 24.48 -6.02 3.53
CA VAL A 414 23.09 -5.54 3.58
C VAL A 414 22.17 -6.35 2.67
N GLU A 415 22.60 -6.65 1.44
CA GLU A 415 21.84 -7.44 0.48
C GLU A 415 21.48 -8.83 1.01
N ASN A 416 22.42 -9.49 1.68
CA ASN A 416 22.19 -10.83 2.23
C ASN A 416 21.19 -10.81 3.38
N THR A 417 21.15 -9.73 4.17
CA THR A 417 20.13 -9.57 5.21
C THR A 417 18.77 -9.25 4.60
N ILE A 418 18.71 -8.38 3.59
CA ILE A 418 17.48 -8.11 2.83
C ILE A 418 16.91 -9.40 2.24
N ASP A 419 17.75 -10.25 1.63
CA ASP A 419 17.34 -11.56 1.11
C ASP A 419 16.81 -12.50 2.21
N SER A 420 17.45 -12.55 3.38
CA SER A 420 16.92 -13.30 4.54
C SER A 420 15.52 -12.83 4.94
N ILE A 421 15.29 -11.52 4.98
CA ILE A 421 13.97 -10.95 5.31
C ILE A 421 12.96 -11.23 4.20
N ALA A 422 13.36 -11.09 2.93
CA ALA A 422 12.54 -11.42 1.77
C ALA A 422 12.05 -12.87 1.82
N ARG A 423 12.96 -13.80 2.06
CA ARG A 423 12.64 -15.23 2.23
C ARG A 423 11.72 -15.49 3.42
N LEU A 424 11.96 -14.85 4.57
CA LEU A 424 11.09 -14.97 5.74
C LEU A 424 9.67 -14.48 5.44
N GLY A 425 9.53 -13.30 4.82
CA GLY A 425 8.25 -12.70 4.53
C GLY A 425 7.46 -13.40 3.43
N ARG A 426 8.13 -13.84 2.36
CA ARG A 426 7.50 -14.52 1.21
C ARG A 426 7.20 -15.99 1.50
N ASP A 427 8.19 -16.73 1.99
CA ASP A 427 8.08 -18.18 2.14
C ASP A 427 7.65 -18.56 3.57
N GLY A 428 8.32 -17.98 4.57
CA GLY A 428 8.09 -18.31 5.98
C GLY A 428 6.72 -17.87 6.51
N MET A 429 6.24 -16.71 6.08
CA MET A 429 4.96 -16.15 6.52
C MET A 429 3.76 -16.52 5.65
N ARG A 430 3.92 -17.37 4.62
CA ARG A 430 2.79 -17.85 3.80
C ARG A 430 1.75 -18.57 4.66
N ALA A 431 2.17 -19.55 5.45
CA ALA A 431 1.28 -20.25 6.40
C ALA A 431 0.76 -19.33 7.52
N THR A 432 1.54 -18.31 7.91
CA THR A 432 1.08 -17.28 8.87
C THR A 432 -0.06 -16.47 8.29
N ASN A 433 -0.02 -16.15 6.99
CA ASN A 433 -1.09 -15.42 6.31
C ASN A 433 -2.41 -16.20 6.33
N ASP A 434 -2.36 -17.50 6.02
CA ASP A 434 -3.55 -18.35 6.07
C ASP A 434 -4.15 -18.42 7.48
N GLU A 435 -3.31 -18.55 8.50
CA GLU A 435 -3.77 -18.60 9.89
C GLU A 435 -4.40 -17.28 10.34
N ILE A 436 -3.80 -16.14 9.98
CA ILE A 436 -4.39 -14.82 10.22
C ILE A 436 -5.77 -14.73 9.56
N ILE A 437 -5.91 -15.19 8.31
CA ILE A 437 -7.19 -15.17 7.60
C ILE A 437 -8.22 -16.05 8.32
N ARG A 438 -7.86 -17.26 8.78
CA ARG A 438 -8.77 -18.12 9.55
C ARG A 438 -9.23 -17.45 10.85
N ILE A 439 -8.30 -16.88 11.62
CA ILE A 439 -8.60 -16.12 12.84
C ILE A 439 -9.60 -14.98 12.54
N MET A 440 -9.37 -14.22 11.46
CA MET A 440 -10.22 -13.11 11.07
C MET A 440 -11.60 -13.53 10.55
N LEU A 441 -11.72 -14.74 9.99
CA LEU A 441 -12.98 -15.29 9.49
C LEU A 441 -13.69 -16.16 10.52
N GLY A 442 -13.09 -16.41 11.69
CA GLY A 442 -13.67 -17.25 12.74
C GLY A 442 -13.73 -18.74 12.38
N ALA A 443 -12.80 -19.21 11.54
CA ALA A 443 -12.72 -20.57 11.01
C ALA A 443 -11.76 -21.47 11.79
#